data_AF-A0A497B4U3-F1
#
_entry.id   AF-A0A497B4U3-F1
#
_cell.length_a   1.000
_cell.length_b   1.000
_cell.length_c   1.000
_cell.angle_alpha   90.00
_cell.angle_beta   90.00
_cell.angle_gamma   90.00
#
_symmetry.space_group_name_H-M   'P 1'
#
loop_
_entity.id
_entity.type
_entity.pdbx_description
1 polymer ?
#
loop_
_entity_poly.entity_id
_entity_poly.type
_entity_poly.pdbx_seq_one_letter_code
_entity_poly.pdbx_strand_id
1 'polypeptide(L)'
;MRQRQKQELATLREELKALRRKIPEDPVAFMHEFLGFHPTKYQLDLIEKFQKHQFVAARWCRQSGKSHTIAALLLHYALTHPNTNIGVVGPSWRQTKLVIRRINQFLRKLPKGYYHKPQHTIVRLKNGSIIEAFPNNPETIRGPTLNVVYADEFNFIANDEELYDAIL
;
A
#
# COMPACT_ATOMS: atom_id res chain seq x y z
N MET A 1 -7.79 20.74 -35.08
CA MET A 1 -8.28 19.39 -34.73
C MET A 1 -7.23 18.28 -34.88
N ARG A 2 -6.59 18.09 -36.04
CA ARG A 2 -5.64 16.98 -36.28
C ARG A 2 -4.43 16.91 -35.33
N GLN A 3 -3.89 18.06 -34.91
CA GLN A 3 -2.71 18.11 -34.03
C GLN A 3 -3.02 17.67 -32.59
N ARG A 4 -4.23 17.99 -32.10
CA ARG A 4 -4.73 17.58 -30.78
C ARG A 4 -5.00 16.07 -30.73
N GLN A 5 -5.61 15.52 -31.78
CA GLN A 5 -5.80 14.07 -31.93
C GLN A 5 -4.47 13.31 -32.03
N LYS A 6 -3.47 13.86 -32.73
CA LYS A 6 -2.15 13.23 -32.87
C LYS A 6 -1.37 13.22 -31.55
N GLN A 7 -1.50 14.30 -30.75
CA GLN A 7 -0.96 14.36 -29.39
C GLN A 7 -1.67 13.37 -28.46
N GLU A 8 -3.00 13.33 -28.51
CA GLU A 8 -3.82 12.42 -27.69
C GLU A 8 -3.49 10.94 -27.97
N LEU A 9 -3.34 10.58 -29.24
CA LEU A 9 -2.94 9.24 -29.68
C LEU A 9 -1.51 8.89 -29.22
N ALA A 10 -0.60 9.86 -29.20
CA ALA A 10 0.76 9.67 -28.72
C ALA A 10 0.80 9.45 -27.20
N THR A 11 0.02 10.23 -26.42
CA THR A 11 -0.13 9.99 -24.97
C THR A 11 -0.74 8.62 -24.68
N LEU A 12 -1.80 8.23 -25.40
CA LEU A 12 -2.42 6.90 -25.24
C LEU A 12 -1.43 5.76 -25.54
N ARG A 13 -0.58 5.91 -26.56
CA ARG A 13 0.44 4.92 -26.91
C ARG A 13 1.54 4.82 -25.84
N GLU A 14 1.99 5.94 -25.30
CA GLU A 14 2.96 5.95 -24.19
C GLU A 14 2.35 5.39 -22.91
N GLU A 15 1.09 5.72 -22.60
CA GLU A 15 0.37 5.13 -21.47
C GLU A 15 0.21 3.61 -21.61
N LEU A 16 -0.14 3.11 -22.80
CA LEU A 16 -0.21 1.68 -23.11
C LEU A 16 1.16 0.99 -23.01
N LYS A 17 2.23 1.65 -23.46
CA LYS A 17 3.60 1.12 -23.37
C LYS A 17 4.08 1.08 -21.91
N ALA A 18 3.74 2.09 -21.11
CA ALA A 18 4.04 2.11 -19.68
C ALA A 18 3.23 1.05 -18.92
N LEU A 19 1.98 0.79 -19.33
CA LEU A 19 1.15 -0.29 -18.79
C LEU A 19 1.69 -1.69 -19.11
N ARG A 20 2.42 -1.83 -20.23
CA ARG A 20 3.08 -3.10 -20.58
C ARG A 20 4.23 -3.45 -19.64
N ARG A 21 4.76 -2.48 -18.88
CA ARG A 21 5.83 -2.73 -17.92
C ARG A 21 5.24 -3.44 -16.71
N LYS A 22 5.36 -4.77 -16.69
CA LYS A 22 4.86 -5.61 -15.59
C LYS A 22 5.46 -5.15 -14.26
N ILE A 23 4.63 -5.12 -13.23
CA ILE A 23 5.09 -4.92 -11.84
C ILE A 23 5.95 -6.14 -11.48
N PRO A 24 7.18 -5.96 -10.96
CA PRO A 24 8.02 -7.06 -10.52
C PRO A 24 7.36 -7.85 -9.39
N GLU A 25 7.51 -9.18 -9.41
CA GLU A 25 7.06 -10.04 -8.30
C GLU A 25 7.89 -9.80 -7.04
N ASP A 26 9.17 -9.47 -7.19
CA ASP A 26 10.02 -9.08 -6.07
C ASP A 26 9.71 -7.65 -5.60
N PRO A 27 9.33 -7.44 -4.32
CA PRO A 27 9.08 -6.11 -3.76
C PRO A 27 10.32 -5.22 -3.78
N VAL A 28 11.54 -5.77 -3.66
CA VAL A 28 12.78 -4.96 -3.65
C VAL A 28 13.04 -4.38 -5.04
N ALA A 29 12.93 -5.22 -6.08
CA ALA A 29 12.96 -4.76 -7.47
C ALA A 29 11.88 -3.70 -7.76
N PHE A 30 10.65 -3.89 -7.26
CA PHE A 30 9.60 -2.88 -7.40
C PHE A 30 9.97 -1.53 -6.76
N MET A 31 10.50 -1.55 -5.53
CA MET A 31 10.95 -0.32 -4.85
C MET A 31 12.05 0.38 -5.61
N HIS A 32 12.98 -0.37 -6.19
CA HIS A 32 14.08 0.19 -6.97
C HIS A 32 13.58 0.79 -8.29
N GLU A 33 12.89 -0.01 -9.10
CA GLU A 33 12.56 0.34 -10.48
C GLU A 33 11.41 1.35 -10.60
N PHE A 34 10.40 1.25 -9.74
CA PHE A 34 9.19 2.08 -9.81
C PHE A 34 9.18 3.17 -8.74
N LEU A 35 9.64 2.87 -7.52
CA LEU A 35 9.58 3.82 -6.43
C LEU A 35 10.87 4.63 -6.26
N GLY A 36 11.99 4.19 -6.85
CA GLY A 36 13.26 4.91 -6.84
C GLY A 36 13.90 5.02 -5.45
N PHE A 37 13.78 3.99 -4.61
CA PHE A 37 14.52 3.93 -3.34
C PHE A 37 15.02 2.52 -3.03
N HIS A 38 16.08 2.45 -2.23
CA HIS A 38 16.71 1.20 -1.81
C HIS A 38 16.46 0.94 -0.33
N PRO A 39 15.87 -0.22 0.02
CA PRO A 39 15.74 -0.62 1.41
C PRO A 39 17.10 -0.82 2.08
N THR A 40 17.19 -0.42 3.34
CA THR A 40 18.32 -0.75 4.22
C THR A 40 18.29 -2.23 4.64
N LYS A 41 19.40 -2.75 5.19
CA LYS A 41 19.49 -4.16 5.64
C LYS A 41 18.36 -4.59 6.56
N TYR A 42 18.00 -3.75 7.53
CA TYR A 42 16.93 -4.05 8.48
C TYR A 42 15.54 -3.96 7.83
N GLN A 43 15.36 -3.12 6.81
CA GLN A 43 14.12 -3.08 6.02
C GLN A 43 14.00 -4.34 5.17
N LEU A 44 15.09 -4.84 4.56
CA LEU A 44 15.08 -6.09 3.81
C LEU A 44 14.63 -7.29 4.66
N ASP A 45 15.11 -7.38 5.91
CA ASP A 45 14.68 -8.41 6.87
C ASP A 45 13.16 -8.33 7.17
N LEU A 46 12.60 -7.12 7.28
CA LEU A 46 11.15 -6.94 7.42
C LEU A 46 10.37 -7.35 6.16
N ILE A 47 10.91 -7.06 4.98
CA ILE A 47 10.31 -7.45 3.70
C ILE A 47 10.25 -8.98 3.60
N GLU A 48 11.36 -9.65 3.90
CA GLU A 48 11.45 -11.11 3.88
C GLU A 48 10.46 -11.73 4.88
N LYS A 49 10.38 -11.20 6.11
CA LYS A 49 9.44 -11.67 7.12
C LYS A 49 7.99 -11.52 6.68
N PHE A 50 7.65 -10.39 6.05
CA PHE A 50 6.31 -10.15 5.52
C PHE A 50 5.94 -11.15 4.41
N GLN A 51 6.88 -11.56 3.57
CA GLN A 51 6.62 -12.53 2.50
C GLN A 51 6.49 -13.98 3.00
N LYS A 52 7.25 -14.34 4.05
CA LYS A 52 7.37 -15.74 4.51
C LYS A 52 6.45 -16.11 5.66
N HIS A 53 5.93 -15.12 6.41
CA HIS A 53 5.16 -15.37 7.61
C HIS A 53 3.78 -14.72 7.55
N GLN A 54 2.77 -15.46 8.02
CA GLN A 54 1.40 -14.95 8.13
C GLN A 54 1.28 -13.81 9.16
N PHE A 55 2.02 -13.91 10.27
CA PHE A 55 2.01 -12.92 11.35
C PHE A 55 3.41 -12.36 11.59
N VAL A 56 3.52 -11.03 11.60
CA VAL A 56 4.80 -10.33 11.83
C VAL A 56 4.57 -9.21 12.85
N ALA A 57 5.17 -9.35 14.03
CA ALA A 57 5.22 -8.30 15.04
C ALA A 57 6.61 -7.64 15.01
N ALA A 58 6.64 -6.35 14.70
CA ALA A 58 7.88 -5.60 14.53
C ALA A 58 8.07 -4.56 15.65
N ARG A 59 8.97 -4.84 16.60
CA ARG A 59 9.40 -3.86 17.61
C ARG A 59 10.50 -2.99 17.02
N TRP A 60 10.23 -1.70 16.87
CA TRP A 60 11.04 -0.84 15.99
C TRP A 60 11.27 0.55 16.57
N CYS A 61 12.44 1.14 16.27
CA CYS A 61 12.78 2.51 16.68
C CYS A 61 12.10 3.58 15.81
N ARG A 62 11.97 4.79 16.36
CA ARG A 62 11.44 5.96 15.63
C ARG A 62 12.41 6.44 14.55
N GLN A 63 11.88 7.16 13.56
CA GLN A 63 12.66 7.85 12.50
C GLN A 63 13.56 6.94 11.64
N SER A 64 13.22 5.66 11.52
CA SER A 64 13.95 4.63 10.77
C SER A 64 13.37 4.35 9.36
N GLY A 65 12.43 5.17 8.89
CA GLY A 65 11.81 5.00 7.57
C GLY A 65 10.80 3.84 7.47
N LYS A 66 10.45 3.14 8.56
CA LYS A 66 9.49 2.00 8.57
C LYS A 66 8.22 2.24 7.76
N SER A 67 7.50 3.32 8.04
CA SER A 67 6.20 3.59 7.40
C SER A 67 6.33 3.84 5.89
N HIS A 68 7.53 4.20 5.40
CA HIS A 68 7.79 4.34 3.97
C HIS A 68 7.91 2.96 3.31
N THR A 69 8.73 2.06 3.88
CA THR A 69 8.90 0.69 3.40
C THR A 69 7.60 -0.10 3.47
N ILE A 70 6.85 -0.01 4.58
CA ILE A 70 5.55 -0.70 4.69
C ILE A 70 4.55 -0.17 3.66
N ALA A 71 4.45 1.16 3.46
CA ALA A 71 3.56 1.70 2.44
C ALA A 71 3.90 1.18 1.02
N ALA A 72 5.20 0.99 0.72
CA ALA A 72 5.64 0.38 -0.53
C ALA A 72 5.25 -1.11 -0.60
N LEU A 73 5.38 -1.84 0.51
CA LEU A 73 4.99 -3.25 0.60
C LEU A 73 3.51 -3.47 0.39
N LEU A 74 2.66 -2.69 1.08
CA LEU A 74 1.21 -2.82 0.95
C LEU A 74 0.77 -2.51 -0.49
N LEU A 75 1.37 -1.51 -1.12
CA LEU A 75 1.11 -1.19 -2.51
C LEU A 75 1.56 -2.32 -3.45
N HIS A 76 2.76 -2.85 -3.24
CA HIS A 76 3.29 -3.97 -4.04
C HIS A 76 2.42 -5.21 -3.93
N TYR A 77 2.04 -5.59 -2.70
CA TYR A 77 1.15 -6.71 -2.44
C TYR A 77 -0.19 -6.54 -3.17
N ALA A 78 -0.82 -5.37 -3.03
CA ALA A 78 -2.09 -5.07 -3.69
C ALA A 78 -2.00 -5.04 -5.22
N LEU A 79 -0.84 -4.69 -5.80
CA LEU A 79 -0.62 -4.69 -7.26
C LEU A 79 -0.37 -6.10 -7.81
N THR A 80 0.31 -6.96 -7.05
CA THR A 80 0.71 -8.31 -7.46
C THR A 80 -0.35 -9.37 -7.15
N HIS A 81 -1.25 -9.10 -6.22
CA HIS A 81 -2.36 -9.98 -5.85
C HIS A 81 -3.69 -9.28 -6.19
N PRO A 82 -4.39 -9.67 -7.28
CA PRO A 82 -5.67 -9.08 -7.65
C PRO A 82 -6.78 -9.35 -6.62
N ASN A 83 -7.75 -8.45 -6.56
CA ASN A 83 -8.93 -8.55 -5.68
C ASN A 83 -8.61 -8.69 -4.18
N THR A 84 -7.50 -8.12 -3.71
CA THR A 84 -7.15 -8.14 -2.29
C THR A 84 -7.63 -6.90 -1.56
N ASN A 85 -8.16 -7.06 -0.36
CA ASN A 85 -8.49 -5.98 0.56
C ASN A 85 -7.44 -5.88 1.66
N ILE A 86 -6.86 -4.70 1.83
CA ILE A 86 -5.86 -4.41 2.85
C ILE A 86 -6.42 -3.37 3.82
N GLY A 87 -6.44 -3.73 5.10
CA GLY A 87 -6.82 -2.82 6.18
C GLY A 87 -5.60 -2.18 6.83
N VAL A 88 -5.63 -0.86 6.98
CA VAL A 88 -4.66 -0.10 7.75
C VAL A 88 -5.36 0.39 9.01
N VAL A 89 -4.80 0.11 10.17
CA VAL A 89 -5.23 0.64 11.47
C VAL A 89 -4.07 1.30 12.19
N GLY A 90 -4.39 2.13 13.18
CA GLY A 90 -3.40 2.82 13.99
C GLY A 90 -4.06 3.58 15.14
N PRO A 91 -3.26 4.21 16.02
CA PRO A 91 -3.75 4.78 17.28
C PRO A 91 -4.67 5.99 17.10
N SER A 92 -4.63 6.64 15.93
CA SER A 92 -5.55 7.73 15.60
C SER A 92 -5.88 7.76 14.13
N TRP A 93 -7.04 8.30 13.80
CA TRP A 93 -7.49 8.49 12.42
C TRP A 93 -6.49 9.30 11.57
N ARG A 94 -5.80 10.25 12.20
CA ARG A 94 -4.75 11.02 11.53
C ARG A 94 -3.59 10.12 11.13
N GLN A 95 -3.10 9.27 12.03
CA GLN A 95 -1.97 8.36 11.77
C GLN A 95 -2.30 7.34 10.68
N THR A 96 -3.49 6.72 10.74
CA THR A 96 -3.92 5.75 9.73
C THR A 96 -3.93 6.36 8.32
N LYS A 97 -4.48 7.58 8.18
CA LYS A 97 -4.48 8.32 6.90
C LYS A 97 -3.08 8.68 6.40
N LEU A 98 -2.06 8.76 7.26
CA LEU A 98 -0.69 9.05 6.82
C LEU A 98 -0.11 7.91 5.99
N VAL A 99 -0.50 6.66 6.25
CA VAL A 99 -0.07 5.49 5.47
C VAL A 99 -0.66 5.57 4.08
N ILE A 100 -1.97 5.79 3.96
CA ILE A 100 -2.66 6.00 2.68
C ILE A 100 -2.06 7.17 1.90
N ARG A 101 -1.75 8.28 2.60
CA ARG A 101 -1.08 9.43 1.99
C ARG A 101 0.28 9.07 1.40
N ARG A 102 1.07 8.21 2.06
CA ARG A 102 2.36 7.72 1.54
C ARG A 102 2.16 6.82 0.33
N ILE A 103 1.19 5.91 0.36
CA ILE A 103 0.84 5.07 -0.79
C ILE A 103 0.45 5.94 -1.99
N ASN A 104 -0.38 6.97 -1.77
CA ASN A 104 -0.75 7.92 -2.82
C ASN A 104 0.44 8.68 -3.42
N GLN A 105 1.51 8.90 -2.67
CA GLN A 105 2.74 9.48 -3.21
C GLN A 105 3.45 8.50 -4.15
N PHE A 106 3.44 7.20 -3.82
CA PHE A 106 3.97 6.15 -4.70
C PHE A 106 3.13 5.94 -5.96
N LEU A 107 1.80 6.03 -5.87
CA LEU A 107 0.92 5.93 -7.05
C LEU A 107 1.29 6.94 -8.14
N ARG A 108 1.76 8.14 -7.77
CA ARG A 108 2.21 9.16 -8.74
C ARG A 108 3.41 8.73 -9.59
N LYS A 109 4.15 7.72 -9.13
CA LYS A 109 5.28 7.13 -9.86
C LYS A 109 4.85 5.97 -10.77
N LEU A 110 3.61 5.51 -10.63
CA LEU A 110 3.04 4.44 -11.45
C LEU A 110 2.27 5.02 -12.65
N PRO A 111 2.16 4.26 -13.76
CA PRO A 111 1.26 4.61 -14.84
C PRO A 111 -0.19 4.71 -14.35
N LYS A 112 -0.94 5.72 -14.83
CA LYS A 112 -2.32 5.99 -14.40
C LYS A 112 -3.27 4.81 -14.59
N GLY A 113 -2.96 3.88 -15.49
CA GLY A 113 -3.78 2.69 -15.74
C GLY A 113 -3.73 1.63 -14.64
N TYR A 114 -2.92 1.78 -13.59
CA TYR A 114 -2.91 0.85 -12.45
C TYR A 114 -3.89 1.22 -11.34
N TYR A 115 -4.34 2.47 -11.26
CA TYR A 115 -5.08 2.97 -10.11
C TYR A 115 -6.21 3.92 -10.49
N HIS A 116 -7.23 4.01 -9.63
CA HIS A 116 -8.29 5.01 -9.74
C HIS A 116 -7.85 6.33 -9.10
N LYS A 117 -8.66 7.39 -9.22
CA LYS A 117 -8.37 8.68 -8.60
C LYS A 117 -8.02 8.50 -7.10
N PRO A 118 -6.82 8.93 -6.65
CA PRO A 118 -6.41 8.82 -5.25
C PRO A 118 -7.40 9.50 -4.29
N GLN A 119 -7.70 8.84 -3.17
CA GLN A 119 -8.52 9.39 -2.08
C GLN A 119 -7.71 9.43 -0.78
N HIS A 120 -8.18 10.18 0.22
CA HIS A 120 -7.43 10.38 1.47
C HIS A 120 -7.47 9.18 2.42
N THR A 121 -8.48 8.33 2.29
CA THR A 121 -8.75 7.21 3.19
C THR A 121 -8.63 5.86 2.50
N ILE A 122 -8.64 5.84 1.16
CA ILE A 122 -8.70 4.61 0.38
C ILE A 122 -7.88 4.74 -0.91
N VAL A 123 -7.25 3.64 -1.29
CA VAL A 123 -6.59 3.42 -2.57
C VAL A 123 -7.33 2.31 -3.28
N ARG A 124 -7.77 2.58 -4.52
CA ARG A 124 -8.43 1.59 -5.38
C ARG A 124 -7.57 1.33 -6.59
N LEU A 125 -7.18 0.07 -6.79
CA LEU A 125 -6.40 -0.37 -7.93
C LEU A 125 -7.30 -0.96 -9.01
N LYS A 126 -6.81 -0.93 -10.25
CA LYS A 126 -7.57 -1.39 -11.43
C LYS A 126 -7.69 -2.91 -11.51
N ASN A 127 -6.89 -3.64 -10.74
CA ASN A 127 -6.93 -5.09 -10.59
C ASN A 127 -7.94 -5.55 -9.50
N GLY A 128 -8.79 -4.65 -9.00
CA GLY A 128 -9.79 -4.94 -7.98
C GLY A 128 -9.29 -4.81 -6.54
N SER A 129 -7.99 -4.64 -6.32
CA SER A 129 -7.43 -4.54 -4.97
C SER A 129 -7.66 -3.18 -4.33
N ILE A 130 -7.86 -3.17 -3.01
CA ILE A 130 -8.21 -2.00 -2.21
C ILE A 130 -7.28 -1.92 -0.99
N ILE A 131 -6.82 -0.71 -0.66
CA ILE A 131 -6.12 -0.42 0.59
C ILE A 131 -6.86 0.69 1.31
N GLU A 132 -7.38 0.42 2.50
CA GLU A 132 -8.26 1.32 3.22
C GLU A 132 -7.76 1.60 4.64
N ALA A 133 -7.90 2.86 5.07
CA ALA A 133 -7.69 3.28 6.44
C ALA A 133 -8.97 3.08 7.25
N PHE A 134 -8.85 2.34 8.36
CA PHE A 134 -9.92 2.15 9.34
C PHE A 134 -9.67 3.01 10.59
N PRO A 135 -10.74 3.55 11.21
CA PRO A 135 -10.64 4.18 12.52
C PRO A 135 -10.27 3.13 13.57
N ASN A 136 -9.77 3.58 14.73
CA ASN A 136 -9.55 2.69 15.88
C ASN A 136 -10.91 2.31 16.50
N ASN A 137 -11.67 1.48 15.80
CA ASN A 137 -12.97 0.97 16.22
C ASN A 137 -13.11 -0.49 15.74
N PRO A 138 -13.13 -1.47 16.67
CA PRO A 138 -13.28 -2.89 16.37
C PRO A 138 -14.44 -3.21 15.42
N GLU A 139 -15.58 -2.53 15.56
CA GLU A 139 -16.77 -2.78 14.74
C GLU A 139 -16.54 -2.50 13.25
N THR A 140 -15.67 -1.54 12.94
CA THR A 140 -15.42 -1.16 11.54
C THR A 140 -14.49 -2.14 10.83
N ILE A 141 -13.62 -2.84 11.57
CA ILE A 141 -12.67 -3.79 10.99
C ILE A 141 -13.24 -5.21 10.86
N ARG A 142 -14.25 -5.58 11.67
CA ARG A 142 -14.92 -6.90 11.60
C ARG A 142 -15.77 -7.11 10.35
N GLY A 143 -16.34 -6.05 9.79
CA GLY A 143 -17.25 -6.13 8.65
C GLY A 143 -16.61 -6.67 7.36
N PRO A 144 -15.48 -6.12 6.89
CA PRO A 144 -14.86 -6.54 5.63
C PRO A 144 -13.98 -7.77 5.79
N THR A 145 -13.95 -8.64 4.76
CA THR A 145 -12.90 -9.67 4.64
C THR A 145 -11.59 -9.02 4.19
N LEU A 146 -10.57 -9.08 5.05
CA LEU A 146 -9.25 -8.50 4.82
C LEU A 146 -8.21 -9.59 4.55
N ASN A 147 -7.41 -9.41 3.51
CA ASN A 147 -6.30 -10.32 3.17
C ASN A 147 -5.02 -9.94 3.92
N VAL A 148 -4.82 -8.65 4.19
CA VAL A 148 -3.68 -8.13 4.96
C VAL A 148 -4.19 -7.05 5.91
N VAL A 149 -3.76 -7.12 7.16
CA VAL A 149 -3.98 -6.06 8.13
C VAL A 149 -2.63 -5.50 8.57
N TYR A 150 -2.45 -4.20 8.42
CA TYR A 150 -1.31 -3.48 8.94
C TYR A 150 -1.75 -2.56 10.06
N ALA A 151 -1.24 -2.84 11.26
CA ALA A 151 -1.45 -2.01 12.43
C ALA A 151 -0.20 -1.20 12.74
N ASP A 152 -0.29 0.13 12.56
CA ASP A 152 0.81 1.03 12.90
C ASP A 152 0.75 1.41 14.38
N GLU A 153 1.92 1.56 15.01
CA GLU A 153 2.07 1.99 16.41
C GLU A 153 1.14 1.23 17.39
N PHE A 154 1.04 -0.11 17.24
CA PHE A 154 0.09 -0.96 17.99
C PHE A 154 0.12 -0.75 19.51
N ASN A 155 1.32 -0.58 20.09
CA ASN A 155 1.50 -0.33 21.53
C ASN A 155 0.88 0.99 22.04
N PHE A 156 0.35 1.83 21.16
CA PHE A 156 -0.34 3.08 21.50
C PHE A 156 -1.82 3.07 21.10
N ILE A 157 -2.33 1.92 20.62
CA ILE A 157 -3.75 1.73 20.34
C ILE A 157 -4.45 1.48 21.69
N ALA A 158 -5.46 2.30 21.99
CA ALA A 158 -6.31 2.06 23.15
C ALA A 158 -7.25 0.88 22.89
N ASN A 159 -7.46 0.04 23.89
CA ASN A 159 -8.24 -1.20 23.82
C ASN A 159 -7.77 -2.11 22.66
N ASP A 160 -6.46 -2.31 22.59
CA ASP A 160 -5.81 -3.10 21.55
C ASP A 160 -6.23 -4.58 21.57
N GLU A 161 -6.59 -5.14 22.72
CA GLU A 161 -7.16 -6.49 22.83
C GLU A 161 -8.44 -6.65 21.99
N GLU A 162 -9.42 -5.74 22.14
CA GLU A 162 -10.68 -5.81 21.38
C GLU A 162 -10.44 -5.65 19.87
N LEU A 163 -9.47 -4.82 19.49
CA LEU A 163 -9.09 -4.64 18.09
C LEU A 163 -8.36 -5.88 17.55
N TYR A 164 -7.51 -6.52 18.35
CA TYR A 164 -6.81 -7.74 17.99
C TYR A 164 -7.79 -8.89 17.75
N ASP A 165 -8.74 -9.10 18.66
CA ASP A 165 -9.81 -10.09 18.54
C ASP A 165 -10.76 -9.81 17.37
N ALA A 166 -10.84 -8.55 16.93
CA ALA A 166 -11.61 -8.17 15.76
C ALA A 166 -10.88 -8.44 14.43
N ILE A 167 -9.56 -8.60 14.45
CA ILE A 167 -8.70 -8.78 13.27
C ILE A 167 -8.46 -10.27 12.98
N LEU A 168 -8.40 -11.11 14.02
CA LEU A 168 -8.16 -12.56 13.92
C LEU A 168 -9.47 -13.37 13.87
#